data_AF-A0A4U8UU40-F1
#
_entry.id   AF-A0A4U8UU40-F1
#
_cell.length_a   1.000
_cell.length_b   1.000
_cell.length_c   1.000
_cell.angle_alpha   90.00
_cell.angle_beta   90.00
_cell.angle_gamma   90.00
#
_symmetry.space_group_name_H-M   'P 1'
#
loop_
_entity.id
_entity.type
_entity.pdbx_description
1 polymer ?
#
loop_
_entity_poly.entity_id
_entity_poly.type
_entity_poly.pdbx_seq_one_letter_code
_entity_poly.pdbx_strand_id
1 'polypeptide(L)'
;MTNSEPSSWFYHFSFDEFFILPVTTAFFLAELGILVAATSVAFVLRSRNLLHQTYKLFFQALIFECISLFFMCITYSVYANNGVGMPLLKYLSQVCRQMANMTFLILLLLLSKGFTITRGRLSLCGMTKLSFFVFSYAIISTSMLIWEEKVFDPALVTYVSESLPAYVIAVLRLVAWVWFLRSILITCNKYAQKRKFYASFSFFMTFWFWSGPVVLVFANFVLDNWVREEVVSGVECAVVAYGFLVFLILTWPSTANQNFPYHVRTTQVGDANYPQNNYEV
;
A
#
# COMPACT_ATOMS: atom_id res chain seq x y z
N MET A 1 -12.62 1.98 33.05
CA MET A 1 -13.57 0.89 33.34
C MET A 1 -13.16 -0.26 32.44
N THR A 2 -12.96 -1.46 32.97
CA THR A 2 -12.60 -2.64 32.17
C THR A 2 -13.86 -3.29 31.61
N ASN A 3 -13.81 -3.74 30.36
CA ASN A 3 -14.99 -4.06 29.55
C ASN A 3 -15.49 -5.50 29.71
N SER A 4 -14.79 -6.37 30.45
CA SER A 4 -15.18 -7.77 30.64
C SER A 4 -14.63 -8.36 31.94
N GLU A 5 -14.83 -9.67 32.17
CA GLU A 5 -14.28 -10.39 33.32
C GLU A 5 -12.75 -10.46 33.27
N PRO A 6 -12.04 -10.52 34.42
CA PRO A 6 -10.57 -10.52 34.48
C PRO A 6 -9.88 -11.65 33.70
N SER A 7 -10.58 -12.76 33.43
CA SER A 7 -10.08 -13.90 32.65
C SER A 7 -10.36 -13.79 31.15
N SER A 8 -11.11 -12.78 30.72
CA SER A 8 -11.44 -12.55 29.31
C SER A 8 -10.26 -11.95 28.58
N TRP A 9 -9.98 -12.45 27.37
CA TRP A 9 -8.97 -11.87 26.47
C TRP A 9 -9.26 -10.41 26.07
N PHE A 10 -10.51 -9.98 26.26
CA PHE A 10 -10.97 -8.62 26.01
C PHE A 10 -10.93 -7.70 27.24
N TYR A 11 -10.36 -8.16 28.36
CA TYR A 11 -10.41 -7.43 29.63
C TYR A 11 -9.76 -6.04 29.55
N HIS A 12 -8.63 -5.97 28.85
CA HIS A 12 -7.79 -4.77 28.76
C HIS A 12 -8.14 -3.84 27.60
N PHE A 13 -8.94 -4.27 26.63
CA PHE A 13 -9.28 -3.46 25.46
C PHE A 13 -10.33 -2.42 25.78
N SER A 14 -10.12 -1.19 25.33
CA SER A 14 -11.16 -0.17 25.26
C SER A 14 -12.21 -0.52 24.21
N PHE A 15 -13.36 0.16 24.24
CA PHE A 15 -14.46 -0.13 23.32
C PHE A 15 -14.07 0.13 21.85
N ASP A 16 -13.25 1.14 21.60
CA ASP A 16 -12.74 1.53 20.29
C ASP A 16 -11.54 0.68 19.81
N GLU A 17 -11.01 -0.22 20.64
CA GLU A 17 -9.91 -1.12 20.29
C GLU A 17 -10.35 -2.60 20.20
N PHE A 18 -11.60 -2.89 20.56
CA PHE A 18 -12.08 -4.24 20.84
C PHE A 18 -11.86 -5.23 19.69
N PHE A 19 -12.13 -4.81 18.45
CA PHE A 19 -11.97 -5.67 17.27
C PHE A 19 -10.65 -5.49 16.53
N ILE A 20 -9.72 -4.64 17.00
CA ILE A 20 -8.46 -4.41 16.29
C ILE A 20 -7.66 -5.71 16.16
N LEU A 21 -7.54 -6.50 17.23
CA LEU A 21 -6.80 -7.75 17.22
C LEU A 21 -7.37 -8.82 16.26
N PRO A 22 -8.67 -9.18 16.32
CA PRO A 22 -9.24 -10.15 15.40
C PRO A 22 -9.21 -9.66 13.94
N VAL A 23 -9.45 -8.38 13.69
CA VAL A 23 -9.39 -7.79 12.34
C VAL A 23 -7.95 -7.85 11.79
N THR A 24 -6.96 -7.42 12.57
CA THR A 24 -5.54 -7.48 12.19
C THR A 24 -5.10 -8.91 11.91
N THR A 25 -5.55 -9.87 12.73
CA THR A 25 -5.24 -11.30 12.54
C THR A 25 -5.87 -11.84 11.25
N ALA A 26 -7.12 -11.49 10.96
CA ALA A 26 -7.79 -11.90 9.73
C ALA A 26 -7.08 -11.35 8.49
N PHE A 27 -6.71 -10.06 8.50
CA PHE A 27 -5.96 -9.46 7.39
C PHE A 27 -4.54 -9.99 7.27
N PHE A 28 -3.87 -10.33 8.38
CA PHE A 28 -2.58 -11.01 8.32
C PHE A 28 -2.67 -12.33 7.56
N LEU A 29 -3.68 -13.16 7.85
CA LEU A 29 -3.91 -14.41 7.14
C LEU A 29 -4.26 -14.18 5.66
N ALA A 30 -5.05 -13.16 5.35
CA ALA A 30 -5.38 -12.78 3.98
C ALA A 30 -4.13 -12.37 3.18
N GLU A 31 -3.27 -11.52 3.76
CA GLU A 31 -2.03 -11.06 3.14
C GLU A 31 -1.00 -12.19 2.98
N LEU A 32 -0.95 -13.13 3.93
CA LEU A 32 -0.17 -14.36 3.74
C LEU A 32 -0.67 -15.18 2.55
N GLY A 33 -1.99 -15.29 2.36
CA GLY A 33 -2.58 -15.92 1.17
C GLY A 33 -2.17 -15.20 -0.12
N ILE A 34 -2.22 -13.87 -0.14
CA ILE A 34 -1.76 -13.06 -1.28
C ILE A 34 -0.25 -13.26 -1.51
N LEU A 35 0.57 -13.35 -0.46
CA LEU A 35 2.02 -13.58 -0.54
C LEU A 35 2.36 -14.95 -1.14
N VAL A 36 1.65 -16.00 -0.73
CA VAL A 36 1.82 -17.33 -1.32
C VAL A 36 1.45 -17.32 -2.81
N ALA A 37 0.32 -16.71 -3.16
CA ALA A 37 -0.10 -16.57 -4.54
C ALA A 37 0.90 -15.74 -5.37
N ALA A 38 1.37 -14.61 -4.83
CA ALA A 38 2.39 -13.76 -5.45
C ALA A 38 3.73 -14.50 -5.61
N THR A 39 4.10 -15.38 -4.69
CA THR A 39 5.30 -16.21 -4.80
C THR A 39 5.16 -17.22 -5.94
N SER A 40 3.99 -17.85 -6.08
CA SER A 40 3.71 -18.77 -7.19
C SER A 40 3.83 -18.07 -8.56
N VAL A 41 3.27 -16.87 -8.68
CA VAL A 41 3.38 -16.03 -9.88
C VAL A 41 4.84 -15.60 -10.11
N ALA A 42 5.57 -15.23 -9.07
CA ALA A 42 6.98 -14.86 -9.17
C ALA A 42 7.83 -15.99 -9.77
N PHE A 43 7.58 -17.24 -9.36
CA PHE A 43 8.27 -18.41 -9.89
C PHE A 43 7.98 -18.62 -11.38
N VAL A 44 6.71 -18.51 -11.79
CA VAL A 44 6.31 -18.59 -13.20
C VAL A 44 6.96 -17.46 -14.01
N LEU A 45 6.91 -16.22 -13.54
CA LEU A 45 7.54 -15.08 -14.22
C LEU A 45 9.06 -15.24 -14.32
N ARG A 46 9.71 -15.77 -13.28
CA ARG A 46 11.15 -16.05 -13.28
C ARG A 46 11.52 -17.09 -14.33
N SER A 47 10.77 -18.19 -14.41
CA SER A 47 11.00 -19.26 -15.40
C SER A 47 10.90 -18.76 -16.85
N ARG A 48 10.07 -17.73 -17.09
CA ARG A 48 9.85 -17.14 -18.41
C ARG A 48 10.73 -15.92 -18.71
N ASN A 49 11.62 -15.52 -17.79
CA ASN A 49 12.39 -14.27 -17.87
C ASN A 49 11.50 -13.02 -18.01
N LEU A 50 10.36 -12.99 -17.31
CA LEU A 50 9.39 -11.89 -17.27
C LEU A 50 9.26 -11.27 -15.86
N LEU A 51 10.20 -11.59 -14.96
CA LEU A 51 10.22 -11.05 -13.59
C LEU A 51 10.87 -9.65 -13.56
N HIS A 52 10.08 -8.64 -13.90
CA HIS A 52 10.54 -7.25 -13.94
C HIS A 52 10.66 -6.59 -12.56
N GLN A 53 11.39 -5.48 -12.50
CA GLN A 53 11.61 -4.72 -11.27
C GLN A 53 10.32 -4.25 -10.61
N THR A 54 9.28 -3.92 -11.38
CA THR A 54 7.96 -3.54 -10.86
C THR A 54 7.30 -4.67 -10.06
N TYR A 55 7.38 -5.91 -10.54
CA TYR A 55 6.87 -7.04 -9.78
C TYR A 55 7.68 -7.29 -8.49
N LYS A 56 9.00 -7.05 -8.52
CA LYS A 56 9.83 -7.12 -7.32
C LYS A 56 9.46 -6.05 -6.28
N LEU A 57 9.16 -4.82 -6.72
CA LEU A 57 8.67 -3.76 -5.83
C LEU A 57 7.32 -4.13 -5.19
N PHE A 58 6.42 -4.74 -5.97
CA PHE A 58 5.16 -5.29 -5.43
C PHE A 58 5.44 -6.34 -4.35
N PHE A 59 6.30 -7.31 -4.64
CA PHE A 59 6.67 -8.36 -3.68
C PHE A 59 7.31 -7.79 -2.42
N GLN A 60 8.16 -6.77 -2.55
CA GLN A 60 8.77 -6.08 -1.41
C GLN A 60 7.75 -5.35 -0.55
N ALA A 61 6.79 -4.63 -1.16
CA ALA A 61 5.72 -3.96 -0.44
C ALA A 61 4.87 -4.96 0.36
N LEU A 62 4.54 -6.10 -0.24
CA LEU A 62 3.78 -7.17 0.39
C LEU A 62 4.53 -7.82 1.57
N ILE A 63 5.85 -8.02 1.46
CA ILE A 63 6.66 -8.51 2.58
C ILE A 63 6.63 -7.52 3.75
N PHE A 64 6.81 -6.22 3.48
CA PHE A 64 6.75 -5.21 4.54
C PHE A 64 5.38 -5.18 5.22
N GLU A 65 4.30 -5.39 4.47
CA GLU A 65 2.95 -5.48 5.03
C GLU A 65 2.78 -6.70 5.93
N CYS A 66 3.20 -7.89 5.49
CA CYS A 66 3.13 -9.10 6.31
C CYS A 66 3.92 -8.95 7.60
N ILE A 67 5.12 -8.34 7.55
CA ILE A 67 5.93 -8.06 8.74
C ILE A 67 5.20 -7.07 9.67
N SER A 68 4.61 -6.01 9.11
CA SER A 68 3.81 -5.04 9.86
C SER A 68 2.68 -5.72 10.63
N LEU A 69 1.83 -6.46 9.92
CA LEU A 69 0.68 -7.14 10.51
C LEU A 69 1.09 -8.20 11.54
N PHE A 70 2.19 -8.93 11.30
CA PHE A 70 2.74 -9.87 12.27
C PHE A 70 3.14 -9.19 13.58
N PHE A 71 3.91 -8.10 13.51
CA PHE A 71 4.30 -7.32 14.68
C PHE A 71 3.10 -6.68 15.39
N MET A 72 2.09 -6.25 14.64
CA MET A 72 0.87 -5.70 15.20
C MET A 72 0.05 -6.77 15.93
N CYS A 73 -0.07 -7.98 15.37
CA CYS A 73 -0.73 -9.12 16.03
C CYS A 73 -0.05 -9.48 17.35
N ILE A 74 1.29 -9.52 17.39
CA ILE A 74 2.03 -9.81 18.63
C ILE A 74 1.78 -8.71 19.66
N THR A 75 1.89 -7.44 19.26
CA THR A 75 1.67 -6.29 20.14
C THR A 75 0.30 -6.37 20.82
N TYR A 76 -0.77 -6.56 20.04
CA TYR A 76 -2.13 -6.63 20.58
C TYR A 76 -2.40 -7.94 21.33
N SER A 77 -1.75 -9.05 20.97
CA SER A 77 -1.84 -10.30 21.74
C SER A 77 -1.19 -10.17 23.12
N VAL A 78 -0.07 -9.44 23.22
CA VAL A 78 0.56 -9.13 24.51
C VAL A 78 -0.31 -8.15 25.30
N TYR A 79 -0.84 -7.11 24.64
CA TYR A 79 -1.75 -6.14 25.24
C TYR A 79 -2.98 -6.80 25.86
N ALA A 80 -3.55 -7.81 25.19
CA ALA A 80 -4.65 -8.60 25.71
C ALA A 80 -4.35 -9.33 27.02
N ASN A 81 -3.08 -9.65 27.30
CA ASN A 81 -2.66 -10.38 28.50
C ASN A 81 -2.18 -9.48 29.64
N ASN A 82 -1.59 -8.32 29.33
CA ASN A 82 -0.94 -7.46 30.32
C ASN A 82 -1.44 -6.01 30.36
N GLY A 83 -2.31 -5.60 29.43
CA GLY A 83 -2.85 -4.25 29.29
C GLY A 83 -1.86 -3.15 28.88
N VAL A 84 -0.62 -3.51 28.53
CA VAL A 84 0.44 -2.54 28.15
C VAL A 84 0.95 -2.81 26.73
N GLY A 85 0.96 -4.07 26.28
CA GLY A 85 1.48 -4.43 24.96
C GLY A 85 2.99 -4.29 24.85
N MET A 86 3.48 -4.04 23.62
CA MET A 86 4.90 -3.85 23.32
C MET A 86 5.10 -2.58 22.47
N PRO A 87 5.38 -1.41 23.09
CA PRO A 87 5.47 -0.13 22.38
C PRO A 87 6.48 -0.12 21.23
N LEU A 88 7.67 -0.70 21.43
CA LEU A 88 8.69 -0.81 20.38
C LEU A 88 8.19 -1.62 19.18
N LEU A 89 7.45 -2.70 19.44
CA LEU A 89 6.95 -3.57 18.38
C LEU A 89 5.77 -2.93 17.63
N LYS A 90 4.92 -2.16 18.35
CA LYS A 90 3.90 -1.29 17.75
C LYS A 90 4.54 -0.29 16.79
N TYR A 91 5.57 0.43 17.25
CA TYR A 91 6.28 1.40 16.41
C TYR A 91 6.92 0.77 15.17
N LEU A 92 7.61 -0.38 15.33
CA LEU A 92 8.17 -1.11 14.20
C LEU A 92 7.10 -1.58 13.21
N SER A 93 5.94 -2.02 13.70
CA SER A 93 4.82 -2.40 12.85
C SER A 93 4.33 -1.23 11.97
N GLN A 94 4.24 -0.03 12.54
CA GLN A 94 3.82 1.18 11.83
C GLN A 94 4.88 1.62 10.82
N VAL A 95 6.16 1.57 11.16
CA VAL A 95 7.26 1.85 10.22
C VAL A 95 7.21 0.88 9.03
N CYS A 96 7.04 -0.42 9.28
CA CYS A 96 6.88 -1.43 8.22
C CYS A 96 5.65 -1.14 7.34
N ARG A 97 4.52 -0.75 7.93
CA ARG A 97 3.30 -0.36 7.19
C ARG A 97 3.56 0.84 6.27
N GLN A 98 4.26 1.86 6.77
CA GLN A 98 4.61 3.04 5.98
C GLN A 98 5.54 2.66 4.82
N MET A 99 6.53 1.80 5.05
CA MET A 99 7.40 1.30 3.98
C MET A 99 6.64 0.50 2.92
N ALA A 100 5.65 -0.32 3.32
CA ALA A 100 4.79 -1.05 2.40
C ALA A 100 4.00 -0.09 1.49
N ASN A 101 3.29 0.87 2.10
CA ASN A 101 2.51 1.88 1.39
C ASN A 101 3.36 2.75 0.46
N MET A 102 4.55 3.18 0.91
CA MET A 102 5.51 3.94 0.09
C MET A 102 5.96 3.15 -1.13
N THR A 103 6.37 1.90 -0.92
CA THR A 103 6.88 1.03 -1.99
C THR A 103 5.78 0.76 -3.01
N PHE A 104 4.55 0.55 -2.55
CA PHE A 104 3.39 0.37 -3.43
C PHE A 104 3.04 1.64 -4.21
N LEU A 105 3.07 2.82 -3.58
CA LEU A 105 2.86 4.10 -4.26
C LEU A 105 3.91 4.32 -5.36
N ILE A 106 5.19 4.08 -5.04
CA ILE A 106 6.30 4.16 -6.00
C ILE A 106 6.05 3.23 -7.18
N LEU A 107 5.66 1.98 -6.91
CA LEU A 107 5.28 1.02 -7.95
C LEU A 107 4.19 1.57 -8.86
N LEU A 108 3.08 2.09 -8.32
CA LEU A 108 1.98 2.63 -9.12
C LEU A 108 2.43 3.79 -10.01
N LEU A 109 3.24 4.71 -9.47
CA LEU A 109 3.78 5.85 -10.23
C LEU A 109 4.74 5.39 -11.34
N LEU A 110 5.63 4.43 -11.06
CA LEU A 110 6.53 3.87 -12.07
C LEU A 110 5.74 3.18 -13.20
N LEU A 111 4.75 2.36 -12.84
CA LEU A 111 3.93 1.63 -13.79
C LEU A 111 3.09 2.57 -14.66
N SER A 112 2.54 3.65 -14.09
CA SER A 112 1.77 4.66 -14.83
C SER A 112 2.57 5.35 -15.94
N LYS A 113 3.89 5.48 -15.74
CA LYS A 113 4.84 6.00 -16.75
C LYS A 113 5.28 4.94 -17.76
N GLY A 114 4.79 3.71 -17.58
CA GLY A 114 5.11 2.56 -18.38
C GLY A 114 6.51 2.00 -18.17
N PHE A 115 7.13 2.29 -17.01
CA PHE A 115 8.36 1.60 -16.60
C PHE A 115 8.11 0.09 -16.57
N THR A 116 9.06 -0.69 -17.11
CA THR A 116 9.07 -2.14 -17.34
C THR A 116 7.98 -2.72 -18.26
N ILE A 117 6.87 -2.02 -18.50
CA ILE A 117 5.79 -2.44 -19.42
C ILE A 117 6.05 -1.96 -20.85
N THR A 118 6.29 -0.66 -21.02
CA THR A 118 6.47 -0.01 -22.33
C THR A 118 7.86 0.61 -22.52
N ARG A 119 8.58 0.83 -21.41
CA ARG A 119 9.89 1.48 -21.39
C ARG A 119 10.77 0.81 -20.36
N GLY A 120 12.01 0.52 -20.76
CA GLY A 120 13.00 -0.05 -19.86
C GLY A 120 13.75 0.95 -18.99
N ARG A 121 13.76 2.23 -19.37
CA ARG A 121 14.42 3.30 -18.64
C ARG A 121 13.50 4.51 -18.49
N LEU A 122 13.65 5.20 -17.36
CA LEU A 122 13.01 6.48 -17.10
C LEU A 122 13.97 7.60 -17.47
N SER A 123 13.43 8.76 -17.87
CA SER A 123 14.25 9.95 -18.08
C SER A 123 14.84 10.42 -16.74
N LEU A 124 16.05 10.97 -16.78
CA LEU A 124 16.72 11.48 -15.58
C LEU A 124 15.84 12.51 -14.84
N CYS A 125 15.26 13.46 -15.56
CA CYS A 125 14.32 14.44 -15.01
C CYS A 125 13.08 13.77 -14.35
N GLY A 126 12.57 12.68 -14.94
CA GLY A 126 11.46 11.92 -14.37
C GLY A 126 11.86 11.21 -13.07
N MET A 127 13.05 10.64 -13.01
CA MET A 127 13.60 10.00 -11.81
C MET A 127 13.86 11.01 -10.70
N THR A 128 14.44 12.19 -11.01
CA THR A 128 14.67 13.26 -10.02
C THR A 128 13.37 13.74 -9.40
N LYS A 129 12.32 13.99 -10.22
CA LYS A 129 11.00 14.39 -9.71
C LYS A 129 10.37 13.33 -8.81
N LEU A 130 10.48 12.05 -9.19
CA LEU A 130 9.98 10.94 -8.38
C LEU A 130 10.73 10.84 -7.05
N SER A 131 12.06 10.95 -7.08
CA SER A 131 12.89 10.89 -5.88
C SER A 131 12.58 12.02 -4.90
N PHE A 132 12.40 13.26 -5.39
CA PHE A 132 11.99 14.38 -4.56
C PHE A 132 10.62 14.15 -3.91
N PHE A 133 9.65 13.64 -4.69
CA PHE A 133 8.33 13.29 -4.17
C PHE A 133 8.42 12.22 -3.07
N VAL A 134 9.16 11.13 -3.31
CA VAL A 134 9.34 10.05 -2.33
C VAL A 134 10.01 10.56 -1.05
N PHE A 135 11.03 11.41 -1.19
CA PHE A 135 11.70 12.02 -0.04
C PHE A 135 10.75 12.89 0.77
N SER A 136 9.94 13.73 0.11
CA SER A 136 8.93 14.56 0.80
C SER A 136 7.88 13.73 1.52
N TYR A 137 7.39 12.67 0.88
CA TYR A 137 6.39 11.77 1.45
C TYR A 137 6.99 11.03 2.67
N ALA A 138 8.24 10.56 2.57
CA ALA A 138 8.97 9.90 3.67
C ALA A 138 9.15 10.80 4.90
N ILE A 139 9.52 12.07 4.70
CA ILE A 139 9.63 13.03 5.80
C ILE A 139 8.29 13.17 6.51
N ILE A 140 7.21 13.43 5.76
CA ILE A 140 5.90 13.71 6.35
C ILE A 140 5.32 12.45 7.04
N SER A 141 5.49 11.27 6.45
CA SER A 141 5.12 9.99 7.10
C SER A 141 5.92 9.76 8.39
N THR A 142 7.20 10.12 8.43
CA THR A 142 8.00 10.02 9.66
C THR A 142 7.53 11.04 10.70
N SER A 143 7.21 12.27 10.28
CA SER A 143 6.63 13.29 11.16
C SER A 143 5.30 12.85 11.76
N MET A 144 4.48 12.10 11.02
CA MET A 144 3.25 11.51 11.53
C MET A 144 3.50 10.52 12.67
N LEU A 145 4.48 9.61 12.52
CA LEU A 145 4.84 8.65 13.58
C LEU A 145 5.38 9.37 14.83
N ILE A 146 6.18 10.42 14.66
CA ILE A 146 6.68 11.22 15.78
C ILE A 146 5.53 11.97 16.46
N TRP A 147 4.56 12.48 15.68
CA TRP A 147 3.39 13.16 16.21
C TRP A 147 2.53 12.21 17.06
N GLU A 148 2.31 10.99 16.57
CA GLU A 148 1.60 9.95 17.31
C GLU A 148 2.30 9.62 18.64
N GLU A 149 3.63 9.55 18.69
CA GLU A 149 4.32 9.20 19.94
C GLU A 149 4.45 10.38 20.93
N LYS A 150 4.54 11.62 20.44
CA LYS A 150 4.90 12.80 21.27
C LYS A 150 3.76 13.74 21.60
N VAL A 151 2.75 13.80 20.74
CA VAL A 151 1.69 14.82 20.82
C VAL A 151 0.34 14.18 21.10
N PHE A 152 0.16 12.92 20.71
CA PHE A 152 -1.05 12.17 21.05
C PHE A 152 -1.07 11.88 22.55
N ASP A 153 -2.09 12.42 23.24
CA ASP A 153 -2.38 12.06 24.62
C ASP A 153 -3.62 11.16 24.61
N PRO A 154 -3.49 9.87 25.01
CA PRO A 154 -4.64 8.96 25.12
C PRO A 154 -5.73 9.46 26.09
N ALA A 155 -5.40 10.40 27.00
CA ALA A 155 -6.36 11.00 27.91
C ALA A 155 -7.19 12.13 27.28
N LEU A 156 -6.78 12.67 26.12
CA LEU A 156 -7.51 13.67 25.36
C LEU A 156 -8.32 13.01 24.25
N VAL A 157 -9.48 13.57 23.93
CA VAL A 157 -10.38 13.07 22.86
C VAL A 157 -9.89 13.53 21.47
N THR A 158 -8.58 13.49 21.23
CA THR A 158 -7.95 13.93 19.98
C THR A 158 -7.35 12.73 19.27
N TYR A 159 -7.76 12.49 18.02
CA TYR A 159 -7.34 11.32 17.25
C TYR A 159 -6.15 11.63 16.32
N VAL A 160 -5.37 10.60 15.96
CA VAL A 160 -4.25 10.72 15.01
C VAL A 160 -4.73 11.27 13.65
N SER A 161 -5.97 10.97 13.27
CA SER A 161 -6.64 11.48 12.07
C SER A 161 -6.83 13.01 12.04
N GLU A 162 -6.80 13.67 13.19
CA GLU A 162 -6.95 15.13 13.30
C GLU A 162 -5.59 15.86 13.19
N SER A 163 -4.49 15.11 13.08
CA SER A 163 -3.15 15.67 13.03
C SER A 163 -2.84 16.35 11.69
N LEU A 164 -2.08 17.45 11.74
CA LEU A 164 -1.62 18.16 10.54
C LEU A 164 -0.87 17.22 9.55
N PRO A 165 0.05 16.33 9.98
CA PRO A 165 0.71 15.39 9.08
C PRO A 165 -0.27 14.48 8.33
N ALA A 166 -1.37 14.04 8.96
CA ALA A 166 -2.38 13.19 8.31
C ALA A 166 -3.04 13.92 7.12
N TYR A 167 -3.43 15.18 7.29
CA TYR A 167 -3.96 16.00 6.20
C TYR A 167 -2.96 16.20 5.07
N VAL A 168 -1.69 16.47 5.40
CA VAL A 168 -0.64 16.66 4.39
C VAL A 168 -0.41 15.38 3.59
N ILE A 169 -0.39 14.21 4.23
CA ILE A 169 -0.28 12.90 3.56
C ILE A 169 -1.46 12.67 2.61
N ALA A 170 -2.68 12.98 3.04
CA ALA A 170 -3.87 12.87 2.19
C ALA A 170 -3.77 13.76 0.94
N VAL A 171 -3.34 15.01 1.10
CA VAL A 171 -3.11 15.93 -0.04
C VAL A 171 -2.02 15.38 -0.97
N LEU A 172 -0.90 14.89 -0.43
CA LEU A 172 0.17 14.29 -1.25
C LEU A 172 -0.31 13.05 -2.02
N ARG A 173 -1.22 12.25 -1.43
CA ARG A 173 -1.82 11.09 -2.09
C ARG A 173 -2.71 11.53 -3.27
N LEU A 174 -3.45 12.63 -3.14
CA LEU A 174 -4.22 13.22 -4.25
C LEU A 174 -3.31 13.81 -5.33
N VAL A 175 -2.21 14.47 -4.96
CA VAL A 175 -1.21 14.95 -5.92
C VAL A 175 -0.59 13.78 -6.69
N ALA A 176 -0.26 12.69 -6.00
CA ALA A 176 0.23 11.46 -6.62
C ALA A 176 -0.80 10.86 -7.57
N TRP A 177 -2.09 10.88 -7.21
CA TRP A 177 -3.18 10.42 -8.07
C TRP A 177 -3.33 11.25 -9.35
N VAL A 178 -3.30 12.58 -9.26
CA VAL A 178 -3.33 13.44 -10.46
C VAL A 178 -2.12 13.17 -11.34
N TRP A 179 -0.94 12.99 -10.73
CA TRP A 179 0.27 12.63 -11.45
C TRP A 179 0.18 11.26 -12.12
N PHE A 180 -0.39 10.28 -11.42
CA PHE A 180 -0.66 8.93 -11.92
C PHE A 180 -1.57 8.97 -13.16
N LEU A 181 -2.72 9.64 -13.07
CA LEU A 181 -3.66 9.77 -14.20
C LEU A 181 -3.02 10.47 -15.39
N ARG A 182 -2.33 11.60 -15.17
CA ARG A 182 -1.61 12.31 -16.23
C ARG A 182 -0.58 11.42 -16.91
N SER A 183 0.16 10.62 -16.13
CA SER A 183 1.17 9.71 -16.67
C SER A 183 0.52 8.60 -17.50
N ILE A 184 -0.62 8.05 -17.05
CA ILE A 184 -1.39 7.07 -17.82
C ILE A 184 -1.87 7.66 -19.15
N LEU A 185 -2.44 8.86 -19.16
CA LEU A 185 -2.92 9.51 -20.39
C LEU A 185 -1.79 9.65 -21.42
N ILE A 186 -0.62 10.12 -20.99
CA ILE A 186 0.56 10.25 -21.86
C ILE A 186 1.00 8.87 -22.37
N THR A 187 1.05 7.86 -21.51
CA THR A 187 1.45 6.49 -21.89
C THR A 187 0.46 5.85 -22.86
N CYS A 188 -0.85 6.02 -22.66
CA CYS A 188 -1.91 5.52 -23.54
C CYS A 188 -1.95 6.23 -24.90
N ASN A 189 -1.60 7.51 -24.94
CA ASN A 189 -1.48 8.25 -26.19
C ASN A 189 -0.30 7.75 -27.01
N LYS A 190 0.82 7.40 -26.36
CA LYS A 190 2.00 6.86 -27.05
C LYS A 190 1.88 5.37 -27.41
N TYR A 191 1.30 4.55 -26.54
CA TYR A 191 1.24 3.09 -26.70
C TYR A 191 -0.22 2.61 -26.74
N ALA A 192 -0.84 2.71 -27.91
CA ALA A 192 -2.26 2.41 -28.10
C ALA A 192 -2.63 0.96 -27.75
N GLN A 193 -1.72 0.01 -27.99
CA GLN A 193 -1.94 -1.41 -27.74
C GLN A 193 -2.12 -1.74 -26.25
N LYS A 194 -1.54 -0.94 -25.34
CA LYS A 194 -1.64 -1.18 -23.89
C LYS A 194 -2.80 -0.43 -23.22
N ARG A 195 -3.66 0.24 -23.99
CA ARG A 195 -4.79 1.02 -23.47
C ARG A 195 -5.75 0.21 -22.60
N LYS A 196 -6.06 -1.05 -22.95
CA LYS A 196 -6.98 -1.89 -22.17
C LYS A 196 -6.46 -2.19 -20.76
N PHE A 197 -5.17 -2.53 -20.65
CA PHE A 197 -4.49 -2.70 -19.36
C PHE A 197 -4.54 -1.41 -18.55
N TYR A 198 -4.12 -0.28 -19.13
CA TYR A 198 -4.08 1.00 -18.42
C TYR A 198 -5.45 1.53 -18.02
N ALA A 199 -6.51 1.27 -18.81
CA ALA A 199 -7.87 1.62 -18.45
C ALA A 199 -8.33 0.85 -17.20
N SER A 200 -8.11 -0.47 -17.18
CA SER A 200 -8.43 -1.31 -16.03
C SER A 200 -7.60 -0.93 -14.80
N PHE A 201 -6.28 -0.77 -14.99
CA PHE A 201 -5.34 -0.38 -13.95
C PHE A 201 -5.69 0.99 -13.34
N SER A 202 -6.00 1.98 -14.18
CA SER A 202 -6.42 3.31 -13.74
C SER A 202 -7.70 3.27 -12.90
N PHE A 203 -8.71 2.54 -13.38
CA PHE A 203 -10.00 2.42 -12.71
C PHE A 203 -9.85 1.83 -11.31
N PHE A 204 -9.23 0.65 -11.19
CA PHE A 204 -9.11 -0.01 -9.88
C PHE A 204 -8.17 0.71 -8.92
N MET A 205 -7.05 1.27 -9.41
CA MET A 205 -6.09 1.96 -8.53
C MET A 205 -6.54 3.36 -8.12
N THR A 206 -7.46 4.00 -8.87
CA THR A 206 -8.07 5.26 -8.43
C THR A 206 -8.78 5.09 -7.09
N PHE A 207 -9.45 3.95 -6.84
CA PHE A 207 -10.04 3.65 -5.54
C PHE A 207 -8.98 3.62 -4.42
N TRP A 208 -7.83 2.97 -4.66
CA TRP A 208 -6.74 2.92 -3.67
C TRP A 208 -6.11 4.30 -3.41
N PHE A 209 -6.06 5.20 -4.39
CA PHE A 209 -5.56 6.56 -4.15
C PHE A 209 -6.53 7.39 -3.29
N TRP A 210 -7.83 7.28 -3.57
CA TRP A 210 -8.87 8.05 -2.88
C TRP A 210 -9.20 7.53 -1.48
N SER A 211 -8.95 6.26 -1.21
CA SER A 211 -9.28 5.66 0.09
C SER A 211 -8.67 6.41 1.27
N GLY A 212 -7.42 6.87 1.20
CA GLY A 212 -6.79 7.64 2.27
C GLY A 212 -7.55 8.93 2.62
N PRO A 213 -7.71 9.87 1.67
CA PRO A 213 -8.50 11.09 1.87
C PRO A 213 -9.95 10.83 2.30
N VAL A 214 -10.61 9.82 1.73
CA VAL A 214 -12.00 9.49 2.10
C VAL A 214 -12.07 8.99 3.53
N VAL A 215 -11.21 8.04 3.93
CA VAL A 215 -11.14 7.55 5.31
C VAL A 215 -10.85 8.68 6.28
N LEU A 216 -9.93 9.59 5.94
CA LEU A 216 -9.63 10.76 6.77
C LEU A 216 -10.86 11.67 7.00
N VAL A 217 -11.64 11.95 5.96
CA VAL A 217 -12.86 12.77 6.07
C VAL A 217 -13.92 12.04 6.89
N PHE A 218 -14.15 10.75 6.64
CA PHE A 218 -15.13 9.97 7.39
C PHE A 218 -14.73 9.84 8.87
N ALA A 219 -13.45 9.62 9.16
CA ALA A 219 -12.94 9.55 10.52
C ALA A 219 -13.22 10.84 11.30
N ASN A 220 -12.97 12.01 10.69
CA ASN A 220 -13.08 13.29 11.39
C ASN A 220 -14.50 13.86 11.45
N PHE A 221 -15.37 13.57 10.47
CA PHE A 221 -16.68 14.24 10.36
C PHE A 221 -17.89 13.32 10.49
N VAL A 222 -17.71 11.99 10.41
CA VAL A 222 -18.82 11.03 10.36
C VAL A 222 -18.75 10.02 11.50
N LEU A 223 -17.55 9.56 11.85
CA LEU A 223 -17.37 8.55 12.89
C LEU A 223 -17.34 9.18 14.29
N ASP A 224 -18.19 8.63 15.15
CA ASP A 224 -18.11 8.86 16.59
C ASP A 224 -16.78 8.33 17.13
N ASN A 225 -16.26 9.01 18.15
CA ASN A 225 -14.96 8.72 18.75
C ASN A 225 -14.83 7.25 19.21
N TRP A 226 -15.88 6.69 19.81
CA TRP A 226 -15.86 5.33 20.38
C TRP A 226 -15.77 4.18 19.36
N VAL A 227 -15.89 4.43 18.06
CA VAL A 227 -15.72 3.43 16.98
C VAL A 227 -14.57 3.77 16.04
N ARG A 228 -14.07 5.00 16.12
CA ARG A 228 -13.22 5.61 15.09
C ARG A 228 -11.95 4.79 14.85
N GLU A 229 -11.22 4.46 15.90
CA GLU A 229 -9.92 3.78 15.79
C GLU A 229 -10.06 2.38 15.18
N GLU A 230 -11.02 1.58 15.66
CA GLU A 230 -11.34 0.27 15.12
C GLU A 230 -11.68 0.33 13.62
N VAL A 231 -12.63 1.17 13.24
CA VAL A 231 -13.12 1.23 11.85
C VAL A 231 -12.04 1.75 10.92
N VAL A 232 -11.28 2.77 11.33
CA VAL A 232 -10.16 3.27 10.53
C VAL A 232 -9.12 2.19 10.33
N SER A 233 -8.70 1.50 11.39
CA SER A 233 -7.72 0.40 11.31
C SER A 233 -8.19 -0.73 10.40
N GLY A 234 -9.46 -1.15 10.52
CA GLY A 234 -10.04 -2.19 9.69
C GLY A 234 -10.14 -1.80 8.21
N VAL A 235 -10.58 -0.57 7.92
CA VAL A 235 -10.68 -0.06 6.55
C VAL A 235 -9.29 0.10 5.93
N GLU A 236 -8.29 0.57 6.68
CA GLU A 236 -6.91 0.68 6.19
C GLU A 236 -6.35 -0.69 5.79
N CYS A 237 -6.54 -1.71 6.62
CA CYS A 237 -6.14 -3.08 6.28
C CYS A 237 -6.88 -3.60 5.04
N ALA A 238 -8.19 -3.34 4.93
CA ALA A 238 -8.98 -3.71 3.75
C ALA A 238 -8.48 -3.04 2.46
N VAL A 239 -8.13 -1.76 2.54
CA VAL A 239 -7.62 -0.97 1.41
C VAL A 239 -6.26 -1.48 0.93
N VAL A 240 -5.36 -1.83 1.85
CA VAL A 240 -4.05 -2.39 1.49
C VAL A 240 -4.21 -3.75 0.82
N ALA A 241 -4.99 -4.66 1.43
CA ALA A 241 -5.29 -5.97 0.87
C ALA A 241 -5.96 -5.87 -0.50
N TYR A 242 -6.90 -4.95 -0.68
CA TYR A 242 -7.51 -4.64 -1.97
C TYR A 242 -6.46 -4.22 -3.01
N GLY A 243 -5.57 -3.28 -2.65
CA GLY A 243 -4.53 -2.80 -3.56
C GLY A 243 -3.61 -3.92 -4.04
N PHE A 244 -3.17 -4.78 -3.12
CA PHE A 244 -2.30 -5.91 -3.46
C PHE A 244 -3.02 -7.00 -4.23
N LEU A 245 -4.25 -7.34 -3.85
CA LEU A 245 -5.06 -8.33 -4.56
C LEU A 245 -5.35 -7.90 -5.99
N VAL A 246 -5.78 -6.65 -6.20
CA VAL A 246 -6.01 -6.09 -7.54
C VAL A 246 -4.74 -6.13 -8.36
N PHE A 247 -3.59 -5.71 -7.80
CA PHE A 247 -2.33 -5.74 -8.53
C PHE A 247 -1.93 -7.17 -8.91
N LEU A 248 -2.10 -8.12 -8.01
CA LEU A 248 -1.84 -9.55 -8.27
C LEU A 248 -2.73 -10.09 -9.40
N ILE A 249 -4.03 -9.79 -9.38
CA ILE A 249 -4.98 -10.21 -10.43
C ILE A 249 -4.59 -9.60 -11.78
N LEU A 250 -4.28 -8.31 -11.82
CA LEU A 250 -3.87 -7.62 -13.06
C LEU A 250 -2.56 -8.18 -13.62
N THR A 251 -1.64 -8.61 -12.74
CA THR A 251 -0.33 -9.17 -13.13
C THR A 251 -0.33 -10.69 -13.25
N TRP A 252 -1.48 -11.35 -13.14
CA TRP A 252 -1.56 -12.80 -13.20
C TRP A 252 -1.23 -13.32 -14.62
N PRO A 253 -0.23 -14.22 -14.78
CA PRO A 253 0.19 -14.73 -16.08
C PRO A 253 -0.74 -15.86 -16.55
N SER A 254 -1.93 -15.50 -17.03
CA SER A 254 -2.88 -16.42 -17.67
C SER A 254 -3.06 -16.10 -19.14
N THR A 255 -3.22 -17.12 -19.98
CA THR A 255 -3.61 -16.98 -21.39
C THR A 255 -4.96 -16.27 -21.56
N ALA A 256 -5.84 -16.32 -20.55
CA ALA A 256 -7.09 -15.58 -20.53
C ALA A 256 -6.92 -14.10 -20.13
N ASN A 257 -5.79 -13.74 -19.50
CA ASN A 257 -5.52 -12.36 -19.10
C ASN A 257 -4.93 -11.56 -20.26
N GLN A 258 -5.81 -11.05 -21.12
CA GLN A 258 -5.42 -10.14 -22.21
C GLN A 258 -4.79 -8.83 -21.71
N ASN A 259 -4.97 -8.49 -20.43
CA ASN A 259 -4.40 -7.31 -19.80
C ASN A 259 -3.02 -7.57 -19.17
N PHE A 260 -2.46 -8.78 -19.30
CA PHE A 260 -1.17 -9.09 -18.70
C PHE A 260 -0.08 -8.11 -19.20
N PRO A 261 0.67 -7.44 -18.30
CA PRO A 261 1.52 -6.33 -18.72
C PRO A 261 2.89 -6.73 -19.29
N TYR A 262 3.42 -7.91 -18.95
CA TYR A 262 4.82 -8.27 -19.20
C TYR A 262 4.98 -9.15 -20.44
N HIS A 263 5.13 -8.55 -21.63
CA HIS A 263 5.40 -9.31 -22.86
C HIS A 263 6.86 -9.30 -23.30
N VAL A 264 7.65 -8.35 -22.80
CA VAL A 264 9.07 -8.21 -23.16
C VAL A 264 9.94 -8.91 -22.13
N ARG A 265 10.93 -9.67 -22.56
CA ARG A 265 11.83 -10.39 -21.64
C ARG A 265 12.74 -9.42 -20.90
N THR A 266 13.09 -9.73 -19.65
CA THR A 266 13.97 -8.89 -18.82
C THR A 266 15.33 -8.61 -19.46
N THR A 267 15.83 -9.52 -20.30
CA THR A 267 17.08 -9.33 -21.06
C THR A 267 16.99 -8.22 -22.12
N GLN A 268 15.79 -7.92 -22.62
CA GLN A 268 15.54 -6.93 -23.65
C GLN A 268 15.22 -5.54 -23.07
N VAL A 269 14.79 -5.47 -21.80
CA VAL A 269 14.34 -4.23 -21.14
C VAL A 269 15.51 -3.26 -20.79
N GLY A 270 16.77 -3.63 -21.05
CA GLY A 270 17.94 -2.77 -20.79
C GLY A 270 18.83 -2.47 -22.00
N ASP A 271 18.58 -3.13 -23.13
CA ASP A 271 19.42 -3.05 -24.32
C ASP A 271 19.16 -1.74 -25.08
N ALA A 272 20.21 -0.95 -25.28
CA ALA A 272 20.14 0.34 -25.98
C ALA A 272 19.78 0.16 -27.46
N ASN A 273 20.03 -1.02 -28.03
CA ASN A 273 19.73 -1.36 -29.41
C ASN A 273 18.34 -1.97 -29.59
N TYR A 274 17.60 -2.25 -28.50
CA TYR A 274 16.24 -2.77 -28.61
C TYR A 274 15.29 -1.63 -29.03
N PRO A 275 14.69 -1.67 -30.23
CA PRO A 275 13.85 -0.59 -30.71
C PRO A 275 12.66 -0.40 -29.77
N GLN A 276 12.53 0.80 -29.20
CA GLN A 276 11.36 1.18 -28.39
C GLN A 276 10.06 1.20 -29.22
N ASN A 277 10.17 1.10 -30.55
CA ASN A 277 9.06 0.96 -31.47
C ASN A 277 8.55 -0.50 -31.54
N ASN A 278 9.27 -1.50 -31.01
CA ASN A 278 8.76 -2.88 -30.93
C ASN A 278 7.66 -3.06 -29.85
N TYR A 279 7.41 -2.04 -29.02
CA TYR A 279 6.19 -1.96 -28.19
C TYR A 279 4.96 -1.49 -29.01
N GLU A 280 5.13 -1.24 -30.32
CA GLU A 280 4.11 -0.85 -31.30
C GLU A 280 3.71 -2.01 -32.23
N VAL A 281 4.26 -3.22 -32.02
CA VAL A 281 3.96 -4.43 -32.81
C VAL A 281 2.84 -5.24 -32.16
#